data_AF-J3GF04-F1
#
_entry.id   AF-J3GF04-F1
#
_cell.length_a   1.000
_cell.length_b   1.000
_cell.length_c   1.000
_cell.angle_alpha   90.00
_cell.angle_beta   90.00
_cell.angle_gamma   90.00
#
_symmetry.space_group_name_H-M   'P 1'
#
loop_
_entity.id
_entity.type
_entity.pdbx_description
1 polymer ?
#
loop_
_entity_poly.entity_id
_entity_poly.type
_entity_poly.pdbx_seq_one_letter_code
_entity_poly.pdbx_strand_id
1 'polypeptide(L)' 'MNDDRKKAALDAWYRLLREPEAGMDCEEHYDKLLKVADEMEGAGLINNAEWRELVRDARGAFSAATDGVGSGIVSR' A
#
# COMPACT_ATOMS: atom_id res chain seq x y z
N MET A 1 0.38 -13.62 20.51
CA MET A 1 1.71 -12.97 20.40
C MET A 1 2.17 -12.80 18.95
N ASN A 2 2.20 -13.84 18.11
CA ASN A 2 2.57 -13.67 16.69
C ASN A 2 1.44 -12.98 15.88
N ASP A 3 0.19 -13.33 16.18
CA ASP A 3 -1.01 -12.71 15.59
C ASP A 3 -1.09 -11.20 15.85
N ASP A 4 -0.77 -10.76 17.07
CA ASP A 4 -0.77 -9.34 17.44
C ASP A 4 0.26 -8.53 16.65
N ARG A 5 1.44 -9.12 16.40
CA ARG A 5 2.50 -8.50 15.59
C ARG A 5 2.11 -8.40 14.13
N LYS A 6 1.52 -9.47 13.58
CA LYS A 6 0.98 -9.49 12.22
C LYS A 6 -0.07 -8.40 12.06
N LYS A 7 -1.02 -8.32 13.00
CA LYS A 7 -2.11 -7.35 12.96
C LYS A 7 -1.61 -5.91 13.03
N ALA A 8 -0.62 -5.64 13.89
CA ALA A 8 0.02 -4.32 13.96
C ALA A 8 0.76 -3.95 12.67
N ALA A 9 1.44 -4.90 12.04
CA ALA A 9 2.16 -4.67 10.78
C ALA A 9 1.19 -4.41 9.62
N LEU A 10 0.10 -5.16 9.54
CA LEU A 10 -0.97 -4.91 8.57
C LEU A 10 -1.65 -3.55 8.82
N ASP A 11 -1.96 -3.18 10.06
CA ASP A 11 -2.54 -1.86 10.39
C ASP A 11 -1.62 -0.72 9.94
N ALA A 12 -0.31 -0.84 10.18
CA ALA A 12 0.67 0.13 9.73
C ALA A 12 0.71 0.23 8.19
N TRP A 13 0.66 -0.91 7.49
CA TRP A 13 0.64 -0.96 6.03
C TRP A 13 -0.63 -0.31 5.44
N TYR A 14 -1.81 -0.62 5.98
CA TYR A 14 -3.06 -0.02 5.53
C TYR A 14 -3.17 1.47 5.86
N ARG A 15 -2.58 1.91 6.98
CA ARG A 15 -2.47 3.34 7.28
C ARG A 15 -1.62 4.04 6.24
N LEU A 16 -0.46 3.47 5.89
CA LEU A 16 0.38 3.99 4.81
C LEU A 16 -0.42 4.08 3.50
N LEU A 17 -1.12 3.01 3.10
CA LEU A 17 -1.92 2.99 1.86
C LEU A 17 -2.96 4.12 1.78
N ARG A 18 -3.60 4.47 2.91
CA ARG A 18 -4.66 5.50 2.95
C ARG A 18 -4.12 6.91 3.12
N GLU A 19 -2.99 7.04 3.81
CA GLU A 19 -2.39 8.32 4.18
C GLU A 19 -0.95 8.37 3.64
N PRO A 20 -0.78 8.64 2.33
CA PRO A 20 0.54 8.95 1.79
C PRO A 20 1.12 10.15 2.54
N GLU A 21 2.40 10.08 2.88
CA GLU A 21 3.07 11.20 3.54
C GLU A 21 2.99 12.46 2.67
N ALA A 22 2.73 13.61 3.30
CA ALA A 22 2.50 14.85 2.59
C ALA A 22 3.77 15.26 1.80
N GLY A 23 3.67 15.24 0.47
CA GLY A 23 4.78 15.52 -0.45
C GLY A 23 5.49 14.30 -1.01
N MET A 24 5.02 13.09 -0.68
CA MET A 24 5.55 11.84 -1.24
C MET A 24 5.01 11.62 -2.66
N ASP A 25 5.91 11.41 -3.62
CA ASP A 25 5.53 11.05 -4.98
C ASP A 25 4.81 9.69 -5.01
N CYS A 26 3.89 9.52 -5.97
CA CYS A 26 3.11 8.30 -6.09
C CYS A 26 4.01 7.05 -6.26
N GLU A 27 5.14 7.20 -6.97
CA GLU A 27 6.13 6.13 -7.16
C GLU A 27 6.81 5.75 -5.84
N GLU A 28 7.29 6.74 -5.10
CA GLU A 28 7.95 6.51 -3.81
C GLU A 28 6.96 5.91 -2.79
N HIS A 29 5.70 6.35 -2.83
CA HIS A 29 4.63 5.80 -2.01
C HIS A 29 4.39 4.31 -2.30
N TYR A 30 4.34 3.95 -3.59
CA TYR A 30 4.19 2.56 -4.02
C TYR A 30 5.40 1.69 -3.65
N ASP A 31 6.62 2.22 -3.78
CA ASP A 31 7.85 1.53 -3.37
C ASP A 31 7.87 1.25 -1.86
N LYS A 32 7.49 2.24 -1.03
CA LYS A 32 7.35 2.01 0.42
C LYS A 32 6.32 0.93 0.74
N LEU A 33 5.17 0.90 0.09
CA LEU A 33 4.15 -0.13 0.32
C LEU A 33 4.70 -1.54 0.01
N LEU A 34 5.44 -1.68 -1.09
CA LEU A 34 6.12 -2.92 -1.46
C LEU A 34 7.17 -3.34 -0.43
N LYS A 35 7.99 -2.37 0.00
CA LYS A 35 9.06 -2.61 0.98
C LYS A 35 8.50 -3.05 2.34
N VAL A 36 7.47 -2.40 2.84
CA VAL A 36 6.83 -2.80 4.11
C VAL A 36 6.20 -4.19 3.97
N ALA A 37 5.61 -4.53 2.82
CA ALA A 37 5.09 -5.86 2.57
C ALA A 37 6.20 -6.93 2.54
N ASP A 38 7.33 -6.66 1.89
CA ASP A 38 8.50 -7.54 1.85
C ASP A 38 9.09 -7.77 3.25
N GLU A 39 9.23 -6.71 4.04
CA GLU A 39 9.68 -6.80 5.44
C GLU A 39 8.75 -7.67 6.29
N MET A 40 7.42 -7.59 6.07
CA MET A 40 6.45 -8.45 6.75
C MET A 40 6.59 -9.93 6.35
N GLU A 41 6.89 -10.21 5.08
CA GLU A 41 7.10 -11.57 4.58
C GLU A 41 8.42 -12.15 5.11
N GLY A 42 9.51 -11.40 5.03
CA GLY A 42 10.82 -11.79 5.57
C GLY A 42 10.83 -11.97 7.09
N ALA A 43 9.98 -11.22 7.81
CA ALA A 43 9.76 -11.42 9.25
C ALA A 43 8.86 -12.62 9.59
N GLY A 44 8.29 -13.29 8.59
CA GLY A 44 7.35 -14.41 8.77
C GLY A 44 6.01 -13.99 9.37
N LEU A 45 5.63 -12.71 9.26
CA LEU A 45 4.34 -12.19 9.73
C LEU A 45 3.22 -12.47 8.72
N ILE A 46 3.54 -12.45 7.44
CA ILE A 46 2.63 -12.77 6.34
C ILE A 46 3.26 -13.83 5.43
N ASN A 47 2.42 -14.56 4.70
CA ASN A 47 2.91 -15.48 3.67
C ASN A 47 2.96 -14.80 2.29
N ASN A 48 3.67 -15.42 1.34
CA ASN A 48 3.75 -14.93 -0.05
C ASN A 48 2.37 -14.71 -0.73
N ALA A 49 1.34 -15.46 -0.33
CA ALA A 49 -0.02 -15.26 -0.82
C ALA A 49 -0.59 -13.91 -0.35
N GLU A 50 -0.48 -13.61 0.95
CA GLU A 50 -0.92 -12.33 1.54
C GLU A 50 -0.10 -11.16 1.01
N TRP A 51 1.22 -11.34 0.82
CA TRP A 51 2.06 -10.34 0.17
C TRP A 51 1.53 -9.95 -1.22
N ARG A 52 1.13 -10.94 -2.03
CA ARG A 52 0.53 -10.69 -3.35
C ARG A 52 -0.81 -9.95 -3.27
N GLU A 53 -1.59 -10.16 -2.22
CA GLU A 53 -2.84 -9.41 -2.00
C GLU A 53 -2.56 -7.95 -1.65
N LEU A 54 -1.62 -7.69 -0.74
CA LEU A 54 -1.17 -6.33 -0.41
C LEU A 54 -0.66 -5.57 -1.64
N VAL A 55 0.15 -6.21 -2.48
CA VAL A 55 0.65 -5.61 -3.73
C VAL A 55 -0.50 -5.29 -4.70
N ARG A 56 -1.54 -6.12 -4.76
CA ARG A 56 -2.73 -5.84 -5.58
C ARG A 56 -3.51 -4.64 -5.06
N ASP A 57 -3.71 -4.55 -3.75
CA ASP A 57 -4.38 -3.41 -3.12
C ASP A 57 -3.61 -2.10 -3.32
N ALA A 58 -2.29 -2.12 -3.14
CA ALA A 58 -1.41 -0.99 -3.44
C ALA A 58 -1.53 -0.53 -4.89
N ARG A 59 -1.53 -1.48 -5.83
CA ARG A 59 -1.69 -1.19 -7.26
C ARG A 59 -3.07 -0.62 -7.57
N GLY A 60 -4.12 -1.10 -6.90
CA GLY A 60 -5.48 -0.58 -7.02
C GLY A 60 -5.59 0.86 -6.54
N ALA A 61 -5.05 1.16 -5.36
CA ALA A 61 -5.03 2.51 -4.79
C ALA A 61 -4.20 3.48 -5.65
N PHE A 62 -3.04 3.04 -6.13
CA PHE A 62 -2.21 3.82 -7.06
C PHE A 62 -2.96 4.10 -8.36
N SER A 63 -3.58 3.07 -8.97
CA SER A 63 -4.34 3.23 -10.20
C SER A 63 -5.49 4.22 -10.01
N ALA A 64 -6.24 4.12 -8.91
CA ALA A 64 -7.33 5.05 -8.59
C ALA A 64 -6.83 6.49 -8.37
N ALA A 65 -5.68 6.67 -7.72
CA ALA A 65 -5.06 7.99 -7.54
C ALA A 65 -4.60 8.60 -8.89
N THR A 66 -4.03 7.78 -9.78
CA THR A 66 -3.59 8.23 -11.12
C THR A 66 -4.74 8.41 -12.10
N ASP A 67 -5.81 7.63 -12.01
CA ASP A 67 -6.99 7.76 -12.88
C ASP A 67 -7.82 8.99 -12.46
N GLY A 68 -7.84 9.29 -11.15
CA GLY A 68 -8.45 10.50 -10.59
C GLY A 68 -7.73 11.80 -10.93
N VAL A 69 -6.43 11.78 -11.25
CA VAL A 69 -5.67 12.97 -11.68
C VAL A 69 -5.83 13.28 -13.18
N GLY A 70 -6.52 12.42 -13.94
CA GLY A 70 -6.73 12.56 -15.38
C GLY A 70 -8.14 13.03 -15.80
N SER A 71 -9.17 12.92 -14.95
CA SER A 71 -10.54 13.33 -15.30
C SER A 71 -10.86 14.74 -14.79
N GLY A 72 -10.00 15.68 -15.15
CA GLY A 72 -10.14 17.11 -14.91
C GLY A 72 -10.26 17.91 -16.20
N ILE A 73 -10.79 17.34 -17.29
CA ILE A 73 -11.24 18.13 -18.43
C ILE A 73 -12.68 17.79 -18.81
N VAL A 74 -13.43 18.87 -19.04
CA VAL A 74 -14.77 18.99 -19.62
C VAL A 74 -15.94 18.48 -18.79
N SER A 75 -16.52 19.41 -18.02
CA SER A 75 -17.97 19.47 -17.86
C SER A 75 -18.46 20.92 -17.96
N ARG A 76 -18.93 21.22 -19.18
CA ARG A 76 -19.93 22.21 -19.62
C ARG A 76 -19.61 23.70 -19.53
#